data_AF-A0A0C1RQB9-F1
#
_entry.id   AF-A0A0C1RQB9-F1
#
_cell.length_a   1.000
_cell.length_b   1.000
_cell.length_c   1.000
_cell.angle_alpha   90.00
_cell.angle_beta   90.00
_cell.angle_gamma   90.00
#
_symmetry.space_group_name_H-M   'P 1'
#
loop_
_entity.id
_entity.type
_entity.pdbx_description
1 polymer ?
#
loop_
_entity_poly.entity_id
_entity_poly.type
_entity_poly.pdbx_seq_one_letter_code
_entity_poly.pdbx_strand_id
1 'polypeptide(L)'
;MKASKAAKNAQAVFKKDMDAKKATLKTKSDKVAALDKELKGLDQKSNAWKEKRDKLAKEFKELRTMEKQMNQELQKKDIELTKKIFADVQQILNKLIKSENYSLILDRKAVLAGKDGLDITDKVIKAYDSQTK
;
A
#
# COMPACT_ATOMS: atom_id res chain seq x y z
N MET A 1 2.81 6.72 -14.85
CA MET A 1 1.99 6.93 -13.63
C MET A 1 2.81 6.96 -12.33
N LYS A 2 3.67 5.97 -12.02
CA LYS A 2 4.54 6.00 -10.80
C LYS A 2 5.47 7.23 -10.69
N ALA A 3 5.71 7.94 -11.79
CA ALA A 3 6.61 9.10 -11.84
C ALA A 3 5.94 10.44 -11.49
N SER A 4 4.59 10.51 -11.44
CA SER A 4 3.88 11.76 -11.20
C SER A 4 4.07 12.24 -9.75
N LYS A 5 4.02 13.56 -9.54
CA LYS A 5 4.20 14.18 -8.22
C LYS A 5 3.07 13.76 -7.27
N ALA A 6 1.84 13.63 -7.75
CA ALA A 6 0.72 13.16 -6.93
C ALA A 6 0.89 11.69 -6.50
N ALA A 7 1.40 10.82 -7.39
CA ALA A 7 1.70 9.44 -7.03
C ALA A 7 2.81 9.34 -5.97
N LYS A 8 3.86 10.17 -6.07
CA LYS A 8 4.93 10.26 -5.06
C LYS A 8 4.42 10.77 -3.71
N ASN A 9 3.54 11.78 -3.71
CA ASN A 9 2.94 12.31 -2.49
C ASN A 9 2.01 11.28 -1.81
N ALA A 10 1.17 10.60 -2.58
CA ALA A 10 0.32 9.53 -2.07
C ALA A 10 1.14 8.39 -1.45
N GLN A 11 2.26 8.01 -2.09
CA GLN A 11 3.20 7.04 -1.53
C GLN A 11 3.85 7.53 -0.23
N ALA A 12 4.19 8.83 -0.12
CA ALA A 12 4.80 9.37 1.09
C ALA A 12 3.84 9.38 2.29
N VAL A 13 2.58 9.80 2.09
CA VAL A 13 1.54 9.75 3.13
C VAL A 13 1.27 8.31 3.55
N PHE A 14 1.14 7.41 2.58
CA PHE A 14 0.96 5.99 2.83
C PHE A 14 2.13 5.36 3.59
N LYS A 15 3.36 5.76 3.26
CA LYS A 15 4.56 5.31 3.98
C LYS A 15 4.57 5.76 5.44
N LYS A 16 4.12 6.98 5.72
CA LYS A 16 4.02 7.50 7.09
C LYS A 16 2.99 6.74 7.94
N ASP A 17 1.81 6.46 7.37
CA ASP A 17 0.79 5.61 8.01
C ASP A 17 1.31 4.18 8.27
N MET A 18 2.04 3.63 7.29
CA MET A 18 2.70 2.33 7.40
C MET A 18 3.72 2.27 8.51
N ASP A 19 4.57 3.29 8.66
CA ASP A 19 5.63 3.32 9.65
C ASP A 19 5.06 3.38 11.08
N ALA A 20 3.98 4.15 11.29
CA ALA A 20 3.27 4.18 12.57
C ALA A 20 2.66 2.81 12.94
N LYS A 21 2.03 2.12 11.98
CA LYS A 21 1.48 0.78 12.20
C LYS A 21 2.56 -0.27 12.43
N LYS A 22 3.68 -0.19 11.70
CA LYS A 22 4.85 -1.05 11.91
C LYS A 22 5.45 -0.89 13.31
N ALA A 23 5.51 0.34 13.85
CA ALA A 23 5.98 0.57 15.21
C ALA A 23 5.09 -0.14 16.24
N THR A 24 3.76 -0.03 16.11
CA THR A 24 2.80 -0.73 16.99
C THR A 24 2.93 -2.25 16.88
N LEU A 25 3.06 -2.78 15.66
CA LEU A 25 3.29 -4.20 15.40
C LEU A 25 4.59 -4.70 16.03
N LYS A 26 5.68 -3.92 15.92
CA LYS A 26 6.96 -4.24 16.53
C LYS A 26 6.84 -4.31 18.05
N THR A 27 6.21 -3.32 18.69
CA THR A 27 6.00 -3.34 20.16
C THR A 27 5.18 -4.55 20.61
N LYS A 28 4.13 -4.92 19.87
CA LYS A 28 3.35 -6.13 20.19
C LYS A 28 4.15 -7.42 19.96
N SER A 29 4.94 -7.49 18.89
CA SER A 29 5.83 -8.62 18.62
C SER A 29 6.88 -8.79 19.73
N ASP A 30 7.54 -7.70 20.13
CA ASP A 30 8.52 -7.68 21.22
C ASP A 30 7.87 -8.13 22.55
N LYS A 31 6.62 -7.72 22.82
CA LYS A 31 5.84 -8.16 23.98
C LYS A 31 5.51 -9.66 23.95
N VAL A 32 5.10 -10.18 22.79
CA VAL A 32 4.84 -11.62 22.60
C VAL A 32 6.12 -12.42 22.81
N ALA A 33 7.25 -11.97 22.26
CA ALA A 33 8.55 -12.63 22.44
C ALA A 33 9.00 -12.63 23.90
N ALA A 34 8.80 -11.52 24.63
CA ALA A 34 9.07 -11.45 26.06
C ALA A 34 8.20 -12.42 26.86
N LEU A 35 6.89 -12.46 26.59
CA LEU A 35 5.96 -13.39 27.24
C LEU A 35 6.31 -14.85 26.97
N ASP A 36 6.72 -15.20 25.74
CA ASP A 36 7.16 -16.55 25.39
C ASP A 36 8.45 -16.95 26.13
N LYS A 37 9.42 -16.02 26.23
CA LYS A 37 10.65 -16.26 26.99
C LYS A 37 10.38 -16.46 28.47
N GLU A 38 9.50 -15.65 29.06
CA GLU A 38 9.10 -15.78 30.46
C GLU A 38 8.30 -17.07 30.71
N LEU A 39 7.48 -17.52 29.76
CA LEU A 39 6.73 -18.77 29.85
C LEU A 39 7.66 -19.99 29.91
N LYS A 40 8.76 -19.98 29.15
CA LYS A 40 9.76 -21.06 29.12
C LYS A 40 10.50 -21.24 30.45
N GLY A 41 10.57 -20.21 31.28
CA GLY A 41 11.20 -20.26 32.61
C GLY A 41 10.26 -20.67 33.74
N LEU A 42 8.96 -20.85 33.47
CA LEU A 42 7.95 -21.20 34.48
C LEU A 42 7.66 -22.70 34.47
N ASP A 43 7.40 -23.27 35.65
CA ASP A 43 6.89 -24.64 35.77
C ASP A 43 5.51 -24.73 35.12
N GLN A 44 5.37 -25.64 34.16
CA GLN A 44 4.14 -25.89 33.41
C GLN A 44 2.94 -26.26 34.28
N LYS A 45 3.16 -26.78 35.50
CA LYS A 45 2.10 -27.14 36.45
C LYS A 45 1.61 -25.95 37.28
N SER A 46 2.30 -24.82 37.25
CA SER A 46 1.94 -23.63 38.04
C SER A 46 0.74 -22.87 37.44
N ASN A 47 -0.07 -22.25 38.31
CA ASN A 47 -1.13 -21.35 37.87
C ASN A 47 -0.58 -20.15 37.08
N ALA A 48 0.60 -19.65 37.47
CA ALA A 48 1.30 -18.58 36.76
C ALA A 48 1.64 -18.96 35.31
N TRP A 49 1.95 -20.23 35.02
CA TRP A 49 2.18 -20.68 33.65
C TRP A 49 0.89 -20.68 32.83
N LYS A 50 -0.23 -21.14 33.40
CA LYS A 50 -1.54 -21.13 32.71
C LYS A 50 -1.99 -19.71 32.37
N GLU A 51 -1.98 -18.79 33.33
CA GLU A 51 -2.36 -17.40 33.10
C GLU A 51 -1.50 -16.72 32.02
N LYS A 52 -0.19 -17.00 32.05
CA LYS A 52 0.76 -16.41 31.11
C LYS A 52 0.66 -17.02 29.72
N ARG A 53 0.35 -18.31 29.62
CA ARG A 53 0.01 -18.99 28.36
C ARG A 53 -1.25 -18.39 27.74
N ASP A 54 -2.29 -18.18 28.54
CA ASP A 54 -3.55 -17.60 28.04
C ASP A 54 -3.35 -16.15 27.58
N LYS A 55 -2.56 -15.37 28.34
CA LYS A 55 -2.14 -14.03 27.93
C LYS A 55 -1.33 -14.04 26.64
N LEU A 56 -0.36 -14.95 26.49
CA LEU A 56 0.43 -15.10 25.28
C LEU A 56 -0.46 -15.46 24.08
N ALA A 57 -1.40 -16.39 24.25
CA ALA A 57 -2.33 -16.79 23.20
C ALA A 57 -3.22 -15.62 22.75
N LYS A 58 -3.70 -14.80 23.70
CA LYS A 58 -4.48 -13.59 23.40
C LYS A 58 -3.64 -12.57 22.62
N GLU A 59 -2.46 -12.22 23.12
CA GLU A 59 -1.57 -11.24 22.47
C GLU A 59 -1.13 -11.70 21.07
N PHE A 60 -0.85 -13.00 20.90
CA PHE A 60 -0.51 -13.58 19.60
C PHE A 60 -1.68 -13.53 18.60
N LYS A 61 -2.90 -13.81 19.06
CA LYS A 61 -4.10 -13.69 18.24
C LYS A 61 -4.36 -12.24 17.83
N GLU A 62 -4.19 -11.30 18.75
CA GLU A 62 -4.29 -9.87 18.46
C GLU A 62 -3.23 -9.42 17.46
N LEU A 63 -1.98 -9.87 17.60
CA LEU A 63 -0.89 -9.59 16.67
C LEU A 63 -1.25 -10.06 15.26
N ARG A 64 -1.63 -11.32 15.09
CA ARG A 64 -2.06 -11.86 13.78
C ARG A 64 -3.25 -11.13 13.18
N THR A 65 -4.20 -10.71 14.02
CA THR A 65 -5.37 -9.94 13.58
C THR A 65 -4.95 -8.57 13.05
N MET A 66 -4.05 -7.89 13.77
CA MET A 66 -3.50 -6.60 13.38
C MET A 66 -2.68 -6.70 12.10
N GLU A 67 -1.87 -7.75 11.93
CA GLU A 67 -1.13 -8.01 10.69
C GLU A 67 -2.08 -8.18 9.49
N LYS A 68 -3.13 -9.00 9.67
CA LYS A 68 -4.13 -9.23 8.61
C LYS A 68 -4.87 -7.94 8.26
N GLN A 69 -5.31 -7.18 9.26
CA GLN A 69 -5.98 -5.90 9.06
C GLN A 69 -5.07 -4.90 8.34
N MET A 70 -3.79 -4.83 8.74
CA MET A 70 -2.81 -3.97 8.07
C MET A 70 -2.69 -4.37 6.60
N ASN A 71 -2.44 -5.64 6.29
CA ASN A 71 -2.31 -6.08 4.90
C ASN A 71 -3.58 -5.81 4.07
N GLN A 72 -4.76 -6.02 4.64
CA GLN A 72 -6.02 -5.72 3.96
C GLN A 72 -6.20 -4.22 3.69
N GLU A 73 -5.86 -3.37 4.65
CA GLU A 73 -5.93 -1.92 4.48
C GLU A 73 -4.92 -1.42 3.45
N LEU A 74 -3.70 -1.99 3.43
CA LEU A 74 -2.69 -1.69 2.42
C LEU A 74 -3.22 -2.03 1.02
N GLN A 75 -3.77 -3.24 0.84
CA GLN A 75 -4.35 -3.65 -0.43
C GLN A 75 -5.52 -2.76 -0.85
N LYS A 76 -6.42 -2.41 0.09
CA LYS A 76 -7.55 -1.51 -0.21
C LYS A 76 -7.06 -0.12 -0.64
N LYS A 77 -6.14 0.48 0.12
CA LYS A 77 -5.57 1.80 -0.22
C LYS A 77 -4.85 1.76 -1.57
N ASP A 78 -4.09 0.71 -1.86
CA ASP A 78 -3.41 0.56 -3.16
C ASP A 78 -4.41 0.49 -4.33
N ILE A 79 -5.49 -0.30 -4.17
CA ILE A 79 -6.57 -0.40 -5.15
C ILE A 79 -7.29 0.94 -5.31
N GLU A 80 -7.64 1.62 -4.23
CA GLU A 80 -8.34 2.91 -4.26
C GLU A 80 -7.50 4.01 -4.92
N LEU A 81 -6.23 4.14 -4.53
CA LEU A 81 -5.30 5.09 -5.14
C LEU A 81 -5.12 4.78 -6.62
N THR A 82 -4.92 3.51 -6.98
CA THR A 82 -4.76 3.09 -8.37
C THR A 82 -6.01 3.41 -9.19
N LYS A 83 -7.22 3.07 -8.68
CA LYS A 83 -8.49 3.37 -9.35
C LYS A 83 -8.68 4.87 -9.58
N LYS A 84 -8.38 5.70 -8.59
CA LYS A 84 -8.49 7.15 -8.70
C LYS A 84 -7.53 7.69 -9.78
N ILE A 85 -6.25 7.29 -9.73
CA ILE A 85 -5.26 7.68 -10.73
C ILE A 85 -5.72 7.26 -12.14
N PHE A 86 -6.24 6.03 -12.30
CA PHE A 86 -6.74 5.56 -13.59
C PHE A 86 -7.91 6.40 -14.10
N ALA A 87 -8.88 6.73 -13.23
CA ALA A 87 -10.02 7.56 -13.61
C ALA A 87 -9.58 8.96 -14.06
N ASP A 88 -8.68 9.61 -13.32
CA ASP A 88 -8.14 10.92 -13.65
C ASP A 88 -7.36 10.88 -14.98
N VAL A 89 -6.54 9.85 -15.18
CA VAL A 89 -5.81 9.63 -16.44
C VAL A 89 -6.77 9.43 -17.60
N GLN A 90 -7.83 8.64 -17.42
CA GLN A 90 -8.82 8.40 -18.48
C GLN A 90 -9.52 9.69 -18.91
N GLN A 91 -9.79 10.61 -17.98
CA GLN A 91 -10.30 11.94 -18.32
C GLN A 91 -9.29 12.75 -19.15
N ILE A 92 -8.00 12.67 -18.83
CA ILE A 92 -6.93 13.32 -19.61
C ILE A 92 -6.86 12.73 -21.01
N LEU A 93 -6.86 11.40 -21.14
CA LEU A 93 -6.85 10.72 -22.45
C LEU A 93 -8.05 11.12 -23.30
N ASN A 94 -9.25 11.19 -22.71
CA ASN A 94 -10.46 11.62 -23.41
C ASN A 94 -10.39 13.08 -23.92
N LYS A 95 -9.72 13.97 -23.17
CA LYS A 95 -9.47 15.35 -23.61
C LYS A 95 -8.48 15.36 -24.78
N LEU A 96 -7.38 14.62 -24.66
CA LEU A 96 -6.34 14.54 -25.69
C LEU A 96 -6.85 13.97 -27.01
N ILE A 97 -7.65 12.90 -26.97
CA ILE A 97 -8.27 12.29 -28.16
C ILE A 97 -9.02 13.34 -28.98
N LYS A 98 -9.78 14.21 -28.30
CA LYS A 98 -10.60 15.25 -28.96
C LYS A 98 -9.77 16.46 -29.38
N SER A 99 -8.86 16.93 -28.53
CA SER A 99 -8.11 18.16 -28.78
C SER A 99 -6.99 18.01 -29.81
N GLU A 100 -6.41 16.82 -29.91
CA GLU A 100 -5.26 16.54 -30.79
C GLU A 100 -5.60 15.52 -31.89
N ASN A 101 -6.89 15.17 -32.07
CA ASN A 101 -7.40 14.27 -33.11
C ASN A 101 -6.73 12.88 -33.13
N TYR A 102 -6.42 12.30 -31.96
CA TYR A 102 -5.97 10.91 -31.92
C TYR A 102 -7.12 9.96 -32.26
N SER A 103 -6.90 9.08 -33.23
CA SER A 103 -7.88 8.04 -33.56
C SER A 103 -7.89 6.90 -32.53
N LEU A 104 -6.75 6.63 -31.90
CA LEU A 104 -6.59 5.55 -30.91
C LEU A 104 -5.40 5.85 -29.99
N ILE A 105 -5.53 5.47 -28.72
CA ILE A 105 -4.44 5.47 -27.74
C ILE A 105 -4.29 4.03 -27.21
N LEU A 106 -3.05 3.52 -27.22
CA LEU A 106 -2.73 2.16 -26.82
C LEU A 106 -1.80 2.15 -25.60
N ASP A 107 -1.91 1.13 -24.75
CA ASP A 107 -0.92 0.89 -23.69
C ASP A 107 0.42 0.51 -24.33
N ARG A 108 1.51 1.14 -23.88
CA ARG A 108 2.89 0.85 -24.34
C ARG A 108 3.23 -0.65 -24.23
N LYS A 109 2.67 -1.38 -23.26
CA LYS A 109 2.88 -2.83 -23.10
C LYS A 109 2.32 -3.66 -24.25
N ALA A 110 1.31 -3.15 -24.97
CA ALA A 110 0.74 -3.81 -26.13
C ALA A 110 1.47 -3.47 -27.44
N VAL A 111 2.46 -2.56 -27.40
CA VAL A 111 3.19 -2.07 -28.58
C VAL A 111 4.59 -2.69 -28.60
N LEU A 112 4.86 -3.54 -29.59
CA LEU A 112 6.17 -4.21 -29.76
C LEU A 112 7.24 -3.27 -30.31
N ALA A 113 6.87 -2.38 -31.22
CA ALA A 113 7.74 -1.37 -31.79
C ALA A 113 6.92 -0.14 -32.20
N GLY A 114 7.48 1.05 -32.01
CA GLY A 114 6.84 2.32 -32.37
C GLY A 114 7.84 3.45 -32.29
N LYS A 115 7.64 4.51 -33.08
CA LYS A 115 8.49 5.71 -33.04
C LYS A 115 8.30 6.43 -31.70
N ASP A 116 9.39 6.92 -31.11
CA ASP A 116 9.34 7.64 -29.82
C ASP A 116 8.46 8.90 -29.87
N GLY A 117 8.39 9.56 -31.04
CA GLY A 117 7.52 10.72 -31.25
C GLY A 117 6.01 10.43 -31.16
N LEU A 118 5.60 9.16 -31.12
CA LEU A 118 4.20 8.75 -30.90
C LEU A 118 3.87 8.51 -29.41
N ASP A 119 4.89 8.50 -28.54
CA ASP A 119 4.69 8.29 -27.11
C ASP A 119 4.23 9.59 -26.43
N ILE A 120 2.99 9.58 -25.94
CA ILE A 120 2.39 10.71 -25.23
C ILE A 120 2.49 10.58 -23.70
N THR A 121 3.20 9.57 -23.18
CA THR A 121 3.26 9.26 -21.73
C THR A 121 3.68 10.47 -20.92
N ASP A 122 4.74 11.18 -21.33
CA ASP A 122 5.23 12.37 -20.63
C ASP A 122 4.22 13.53 -20.66
N LYS A 123 3.49 13.68 -21.77
CA LYS A 123 2.43 14.68 -21.91
C LYS A 123 1.29 14.38 -20.93
N VAL A 124 0.85 13.12 -20.85
CA VAL A 124 -0.19 12.68 -19.92
C VAL A 124 0.26 12.89 -18.47
N ILE A 125 1.51 12.59 -18.13
CA ILE A 125 2.06 12.82 -16.79
C ILE A 125 2.03 14.30 -16.43
N LYS A 126 2.47 15.19 -17.34
CA LYS A 126 2.43 16.65 -17.10
C LYS A 126 1.00 17.16 -16.94
N ALA A 127 0.07 16.69 -17.77
CA ALA A 127 -1.35 17.06 -17.68
C ALA A 127 -1.98 16.60 -16.36
N TYR A 128 -1.61 15.40 -15.88
CA TYR A 128 -2.05 14.88 -14.60
C TYR A 128 -1.51 15.71 -13.44
N ASP A 129 -0.20 15.94 -13.39
CA ASP A 129 0.44 16.76 -12.34
C ASP A 129 -0.11 18.20 -12.29
N SER A 130 -0.58 18.72 -13.42
CA SER A 130 -1.17 20.06 -13.51
C SER A 130 -2.60 20.13 -12.97
N GLN A 131 -3.36 19.02 -13.00
CA GLN A 131 -4.72 18.94 -12.43
C GLN A 131 -4.70 18.66 -10.92
N THR A 132 -3.66 17.98 -10.43
CA THR A 132 -3.52 17.59 -9.03
C THR A 132 -2.69 18.57 -8.19
N LYS A 133 -2.60 19.83 -8.63
CA LYS A 133 -1.84 20.89 -7.95
C LYS A 133 -2.45 21.27 -6.61
#